data_AF-H2YDA7-F1
#
_entry.id   AF-H2YDA7-F1
#
_cell.length_a   1.000
_cell.length_b   1.000
_cell.length_c   1.000
_cell.angle_alpha   90.00
_cell.angle_beta   90.00
_cell.angle_gamma   90.00
#
_symmetry.space_group_name_H-M   'P 1'
#
loop_
_entity.id
_entity.type
_entity.pdbx_description
1 polymer ?
#
loop_
_entity_poly.entity_id
_entity_poly.type
_entity_poly.pdbx_seq_one_letter_code
_entity_poly.pdbx_strand_id
1 'polypeptide(L)' 'MSRPSTQIIEKYGIIEQFKRHNISSIINLQRPGEHASCGPPLDKESLFTYKPQLFMDNDVFFY' A
#
# COMPACT_ATOMS: atom_id res chain seq x y z
N MET A 1 -7.63 -10.48 3.45
CA MET A 1 -7.86 -9.15 2.85
C MET A 1 -6.57 -8.75 2.14
N SER A 2 -6.61 -8.41 0.85
CA SER A 2 -5.41 -8.18 0.03
C SER A 2 -4.93 -6.72 0.00
N ARG A 3 -5.60 -5.82 0.74
CA ARG A 3 -5.23 -4.40 0.80
C ARG A 3 -4.03 -4.20 1.74
N PRO A 4 -2.95 -3.53 1.30
CA PRO A 4 -1.84 -3.21 2.18
C PRO A 4 -2.27 -2.28 3.33
N SER A 5 -1.60 -2.38 4.46
CA SER A 5 -1.59 -1.35 5.50
C SER A 5 -0.17 -1.19 6.01
N THR A 6 0.19 -0.05 6.60
CA THR A 6 1.56 0.17 7.15
C THR A 6 1.99 -1.00 8.03
N GLN A 7 1.10 -1.42 8.94
CA GLN A 7 1.35 -2.56 9.84
C GLN A 7 1.60 -3.88 9.10
N ILE A 8 0.85 -4.17 8.03
CA ILE A 8 1.00 -5.41 7.25
C ILE A 8 2.27 -5.34 6.39
N ILE A 9 2.56 -4.17 5.80
CA ILE A 9 3.76 -3.95 4.99
C ILE A 9 5.01 -4.25 5.82
N GLU A 10 5.08 -3.70 7.03
CA GLU A 10 6.19 -3.93 7.96
C GLU A 10 6.21 -5.37 8.47
N LYS A 11 5.09 -5.87 9.01
CA LYS A 11 5.01 -7.20 9.64
C LYS A 11 5.42 -8.34 8.71
N TYR A 12 5.08 -8.24 7.43
CA TYR A 12 5.34 -9.30 6.45
C TYR A 12 6.47 -8.95 5.47
N GLY A 13 7.13 -7.80 5.63
CA GLY A 13 8.21 -7.36 4.75
C GLY A 13 7.77 -7.29 3.29
N ILE A 14 6.60 -6.68 3.02
CA ILE A 14 5.97 -6.70 1.68
C ILE A 14 6.88 -6.08 0.61
N ILE A 15 7.62 -5.03 0.94
CA ILE A 15 8.59 -4.40 0.03
C ILE A 15 9.65 -5.41 -0.44
N GLU A 16 10.19 -6.22 0.47
CA GLU A 16 11.18 -7.24 0.13
C GLU A 16 10.55 -8.38 -0.69
N GLN A 17 9.26 -8.67 -0.49
CA GLN A 17 8.55 -9.59 -1.36
C GLN A 17 8.44 -9.02 -2.78
N PHE A 18 8.14 -7.73 -2.95
CA PHE A 18 8.03 -7.08 -4.25
C PHE A 18 9.36 -7.14 -5.01
N LYS A 19 10.47 -6.80 -4.34
CA LYS A 19 11.83 -6.90 -4.90
C LYS A 19 12.15 -8.33 -5.36
N ARG A 20 11.88 -9.34 -4.52
CA ARG A 20 12.11 -10.75 -4.88
C ARG A 20 11.31 -11.23 -6.09
N HIS A 21 10.15 -10.63 -6.35
CA HIS A 21 9.28 -11.01 -7.46
C HIS A 21 9.38 -10.06 -8.66
N ASN A 22 10.33 -9.11 -8.65
CA ASN A 22 10.47 -8.07 -9.67
C ASN A 22 9.18 -7.26 -9.91
N ILE A 23 8.41 -7.02 -8.84
CA ILE A 23 7.21 -6.18 -8.90
C ILE A 23 7.65 -4.73 -8.65
N SER A 24 7.50 -3.89 -9.66
CA SER A 24 7.95 -2.48 -9.63
C SER A 24 6.81 -1.48 -9.72
N SER A 25 5.55 -1.90 -9.79
CA SER A 25 4.42 -0.97 -9.93
C SER A 25 3.17 -1.47 -9.23
N ILE A 26 2.45 -0.53 -8.64
CA ILE A 26 1.13 -0.70 -8.03
C ILE A 26 0.18 0.22 -8.77
N ILE A 27 -0.95 -0.34 -9.19
CA ILE A 27 -2.06 0.42 -9.76
C ILE A 27 -3.21 0.35 -8.76
N ASN A 28 -3.60 1.49 -8.21
CA ASN A 28 -4.71 1.58 -7.28
C ASN A 28 -6.04 1.70 -8.04
N LEU A 29 -6.85 0.65 -7.97
CA LEU A 29 -8.17 0.61 -8.63
C LEU A 29 -9.31 1.09 -7.71
N GLN A 30 -9.00 1.58 -6.51
CA GLN A 30 -10.01 1.99 -5.55
C GLN A 30 -10.69 3.30 -5.96
N ARG A 31 -12.01 3.34 -5.80
CA ARG A 31 -12.80 4.57 -5.96
C ARG A 31 -12.95 5.31 -4.63
N PRO A 32 -13.10 6.65 -4.64
CA PRO A 32 -13.39 7.41 -3.42
C PRO A 32 -14.58 6.83 -2.65
N GLY A 33 -14.39 6.56 -1.37
CA GLY A 33 -15.44 6.02 -0.48
C GLY A 33 -15.69 4.51 -0.55
N GLU A 34 -15.10 3.76 -1.49
CA GLU A 34 -15.35 2.32 -1.69
C GLU A 34 -15.07 1.46 -0.45
N HIS A 35 -14.15 1.91 0.41
CA HIS A 35 -13.73 1.20 1.62
C HIS A 35 -13.67 2.09 2.86
N ALA A 36 -14.61 3.03 2.98
CA ALA A 36 -14.63 4.03 4.06
C ALA A 36 -14.69 3.44 5.48
N SER A 37 -15.15 2.19 5.64
CA SER A 37 -15.32 1.52 6.94
C SER A 37 -14.57 0.18 7.04
N CYS A 38 -13.63 -0.08 6.13
CA CYS A 38 -12.89 -1.34 6.10
C CYS A 38 -11.44 -1.19 6.57
N GLY A 39 -10.98 -2.07 7.45
CA GLY A 39 -9.58 -2.14 7.87
C GLY A 39 -9.16 -1.05 8.87
N PRO A 40 -7.84 -0.83 9.05
CA PRO A 40 -7.32 0.19 9.96
C PRO A 40 -7.73 1.62 9.55
N PRO A 41 -7.59 2.61 10.45
CA PRO A 41 -7.77 4.02 10.11
C PRO A 41 -6.94 4.43 8.89
N LEU A 42 -7.48 5.34 8.09
CA LEU A 42 -6.77 5.92 6.95
C LEU A 42 -5.66 6.85 7.46
N ASP A 43 -4.53 6.81 6.78
CA ASP A 43 -3.50 7.83 6.88
C ASP A 43 -4.07 9.18 6.43
N LYS A 44 -3.78 10.23 7.19
CA LYS A 44 -4.42 11.55 7.02
C LYS A 44 -4.01 12.25 5.73
N GLU A 45 -2.82 11.96 5.21
CA GLU A 45 -2.27 12.62 4.03
C GLU A 45 -2.65 11.87 2.77
N SER A 46 -2.49 10.55 2.78
CA SER A 46 -2.66 9.71 1.59
C SER A 46 -4.08 9.18 1.40
N LEU A 47 -4.92 9.22 2.43
CA LEU A 47 -6.28 8.64 2.44
C LEU A 47 -6.31 7.12 2.18
N PHE A 48 -5.17 6.44 2.31
CA PHE A 48 -5.03 4.99 2.26
C PHE A 48 -4.70 4.44 3.64
N THR A 49 -4.75 3.12 3.81
CA THR A 49 -4.31 2.45 5.06
C THR A 49 -2.78 2.35 5.18
N TYR A 50 -2.03 2.98 4.28
CA TYR A 50 -0.58 3.04 4.20
C TYR A 50 -0.16 4.31 3.47
N LYS A 51 1.08 4.76 3.67
CA LYS A 51 1.65 5.84 2.84
C LYS A 51 2.21 5.24 1.55
N PRO A 52 1.77 5.65 0.34
CA PRO A 52 2.34 5.21 -0.92
C PRO A 52 3.85 5.44 -1.02
N GLN A 53 4.38 6.44 -0.29
CA GLN A 53 5.81 6.74 -0.20
C GLN A 53 6.65 5.53 0.21
N LEU A 54 6.13 4.63 1.05
CA LEU A 54 6.84 3.41 1.45
C LEU A 54 7.23 2.53 0.25
N PHE A 55 6.40 2.52 -0.80
CA PHE A 55 6.67 1.82 -2.04
C PHE A 55 7.60 2.63 -2.94
N MET A 56 7.32 3.93 -3.10
CA MET A 56 8.09 4.80 -4.00
C MET A 56 9.56 4.97 -3.56
N ASP A 57 9.82 5.02 -2.25
CA ASP A 57 11.18 5.04 -1.68
C ASP A 57 11.97 3.75 -1.96
N ASN A 58 11.30 2.70 -2.44
CA ASN A 58 11.87 1.39 -2.74
C ASN A 58 11.72 1.01 -4.23
N ASP A 59 11.66 2.00 -5.12
CA ASP A 59 11.56 1.83 -6.57
C ASP A 59 10.29 1.06 -7.02
N VAL A 60 9.24 1.10 -6.20
CA VAL A 60 7.91 0.59 -6.56
C VAL A 60 6.99 1.78 -6.86
N PHE A 61 6.73 2.00 -8.15
CA PHE A 61 5.91 3.10 -8.63
C PHE A 61 4.44 2.94 -8.24
N PHE A 62 3.78 4.05 -7.94
CA PHE A 62 2.39 4.07 -7.49
C PHE A 62 1.54 4.91 -8.45
N TYR A 63 0.48 4.32 -8.99
CA TYR A 63 -0.43 4.90 -9.98
C TYR A 63 -1.88 4.81 -9.53
#